data_AF-A0A382RMS2-F1
#
_entry.id   AF-A0A382RMS2-F1
#
_cell.length_a   1.000
_cell.length_b   1.000
_cell.length_c   1.000
_cell.angle_alpha   90.00
_cell.angle_beta   90.00
_cell.angle_gamma   90.00
#
_symmetry.space_group_name_H-M   'P 1'
#
loop_
_entity.id
_entity.type
_entity.pdbx_description
1 polymer ?
#
loop_
_entity_poly.entity_id
_entity_poly.type
_entity_poly.pdbx_seq_one_letter_code
_entity_poly.pdbx_strand_id
1 'polypeptide(L)'
;MAPSLDLQLTQLRRLIEKPDYDHMSVRSHIEEDPAALARALFVEVVASDDVISEENARSYLDLRINFFDDFLSKPTKTAVKTAFEGMLEEWNIH
;
A
#
# COMPACT_ATOMS: atom_id res chain seq x y z
N MET A 1 6.60 -6.03 17.92
CA MET A 1 5.31 -6.74 17.93
C MET A 1 4.74 -6.64 16.53
N ALA A 2 4.32 -7.76 15.93
CA ALA A 2 3.59 -7.72 14.67
C ALA A 2 2.21 -7.07 14.90
N PRO A 3 1.70 -6.25 13.95
CA PRO A 3 0.37 -5.66 14.07
C PRO A 3 -0.70 -6.75 14.05
N SER A 4 -1.80 -6.55 14.78
CA SER A 4 -2.90 -7.52 14.77
C SER A 4 -3.53 -7.60 13.38
N LEU A 5 -3.96 -8.80 12.99
CA LEU A 5 -4.61 -9.05 11.69
C LEU A 5 -5.86 -8.18 11.51
N ASP A 6 -6.64 -7.96 12.58
CA ASP A 6 -7.83 -7.10 12.54
C ASP A 6 -7.50 -5.64 12.22
N LEU A 7 -6.36 -5.15 12.72
CA LEU A 7 -5.91 -3.79 12.43
C LEU A 7 -5.46 -3.67 10.97
N GLN A 8 -4.68 -4.64 10.48
CA GLN A 8 -4.26 -4.70 9.09
C GLN A 8 -5.48 -4.75 8.15
N LEU A 9 -6.45 -5.63 8.43
CA LEU A 9 -7.69 -5.73 7.66
C LEU A 9 -8.47 -4.42 7.64
N THR A 10 -8.65 -3.79 8.80
CA THR A 10 -9.38 -2.52 8.92
C THR A 10 -8.73 -1.42 8.08
N GLN A 11 -7.40 -1.32 8.11
CA GLN A 11 -6.68 -0.35 7.31
C GLN A 11 -6.75 -0.65 5.81
N LEU A 12 -6.59 -1.92 5.41
CA LEU A 12 -6.71 -2.31 4.00
C LEU A 12 -8.10 -2.00 3.46
N ARG A 13 -9.17 -2.38 4.17
CA ARG A 13 -10.57 -2.07 3.81
C ARG A 13 -10.78 -0.58 3.56
N ARG A 14 -10.16 0.27 4.38
CA ARG A 14 -10.22 1.73 4.20
C ARG A 14 -9.46 2.17 2.96
N LEU A 15 -8.24 1.66 2.74
CA LEU A 15 -7.41 2.01 1.58
C LEU A 15 -8.06 1.61 0.24
N ILE A 16 -8.71 0.46 0.19
CA ILE A 16 -9.36 -0.04 -1.03
C ILE A 16 -10.84 0.36 -1.12
N GLU A 17 -11.35 1.13 -0.15
CA GLU A 17 -12.75 1.58 -0.07
C GLU A 17 -13.78 0.43 -0.06
N LYS A 18 -13.45 -0.67 0.62
CA LYS A 18 -14.30 -1.87 0.77
C LYS A 18 -14.50 -2.24 2.25
N PRO A 19 -15.38 -1.53 3.00
CA PRO A 19 -15.53 -1.74 4.44
C PRO A 19 -16.00 -3.14 4.85
N ASP A 20 -16.71 -3.84 3.95
CA ASP A 20 -17.34 -5.14 4.26
C ASP A 20 -16.49 -6.36 3.87
N TYR A 21 -15.35 -6.16 3.21
CA TYR A 21 -14.55 -7.27 2.68
C TYR A 21 -13.89 -8.08 3.78
N ASP A 22 -14.11 -9.38 3.85
CA ASP A 22 -13.35 -10.25 4.74
C ASP A 22 -11.88 -10.41 4.31
N HIS A 23 -11.12 -11.18 5.08
CA HIS A 23 -9.70 -11.40 4.83
C HIS A 23 -9.40 -11.92 3.42
N MET A 24 -10.20 -12.87 2.92
CA MET A 24 -9.98 -13.46 1.60
C MET A 24 -10.36 -12.50 0.48
N SER A 25 -11.45 -11.75 0.66
CA SER A 25 -11.93 -10.78 -0.30
C SER A 25 -10.95 -9.61 -0.48
N VAL A 26 -10.38 -9.12 0.62
CA VAL A 26 -9.31 -8.10 0.56
C VAL A 26 -8.10 -8.62 -0.21
N ARG A 27 -7.65 -9.85 0.09
CA ARG A 27 -6.52 -10.45 -0.62
C ARG A 27 -6.77 -10.60 -2.12
N SER A 28 -7.89 -11.21 -2.50
CA SER A 28 -8.26 -11.40 -3.91
C SER A 28 -8.31 -10.07 -4.66
N HIS A 29 -8.91 -9.04 -4.04
CA HIS A 29 -9.04 -7.73 -4.66
C HIS A 29 -7.68 -7.06 -4.92
N ILE A 30 -6.75 -7.14 -3.96
CA ILE A 30 -5.41 -6.58 -4.12
C ILE A 30 -4.60 -7.40 -5.13
N GLU A 31 -4.80 -8.72 -5.18
CA GLU A 31 -4.14 -9.58 -6.18
C GLU A 31 -4.62 -9.30 -7.61
N GLU A 32 -5.91 -8.99 -7.77
CA GLU A 32 -6.52 -8.61 -9.06
C GLU A 32 -6.05 -7.24 -9.56
N ASP A 33 -5.88 -6.26 -8.65
CA ASP A 33 -5.37 -4.93 -8.98
C ASP A 33 -4.35 -4.42 -7.93
N PRO A 34 -3.09 -4.86 -8.00
CA PRO A 34 -2.03 -4.37 -7.12
C PRO A 34 -1.77 -2.87 -7.28
N ALA A 35 -2.07 -2.31 -8.47
CA ALA A 35 -1.85 -0.90 -8.75
C ALA A 35 -2.86 -0.02 -8.00
N ALA A 36 -4.09 -0.49 -7.74
CA ALA A 36 -5.04 0.23 -6.89
C ALA A 36 -4.50 0.45 -5.47
N LEU A 37 -3.91 -0.58 -4.86
CA LEU A 37 -3.27 -0.44 -3.55
C LEU A 37 -2.07 0.51 -3.60
N ALA A 38 -1.22 0.41 -4.64
CA ALA A 38 -0.11 1.32 -4.82
C ALA A 38 -0.57 2.79 -4.91
N ARG A 39 -1.64 3.07 -5.68
CA ARG A 39 -2.23 4.42 -5.79
C ARG A 39 -2.75 4.92 -4.44
N ALA A 40 -3.46 4.07 -3.69
CA ALA A 40 -3.97 4.44 -2.38
C ALA A 40 -2.84 4.82 -1.40
N LEU A 41 -1.77 4.03 -1.37
CA LEU A 41 -0.58 4.33 -0.57
C LEU A 41 0.14 5.59 -1.05
N PHE A 42 0.18 5.82 -2.36
CA PHE A 42 0.80 7.01 -2.93
C PHE A 42 0.02 8.28 -2.56
N VAL A 43 -1.31 8.23 -2.54
CA VAL A 43 -2.15 9.33 -2.04
C VAL A 43 -1.85 9.64 -0.57
N GLU A 44 -1.65 8.62 0.28
CA GLU A 44 -1.23 8.84 1.68
C GLU A 44 0.13 9.56 1.74
N VAL A 45 1.06 9.21 0.85
CA VAL A 45 2.37 9.87 0.73
C VAL A 45 2.25 11.33 0.32
N VAL A 46 1.51 11.61 -0.76
CA VAL A 46 1.34 12.99 -1.27
C VAL A 46 0.63 13.88 -0.26
N ALA A 47 -0.27 13.32 0.56
CA ALA A 47 -0.98 14.04 1.61
C ALA A 47 -0.17 14.22 2.91
N SER A 48 1.01 13.59 3.02
CA SER A 48 1.82 13.59 4.23
C SER A 48 2.89 14.69 4.19
N ASP A 49 2.80 15.67 5.09
CA ASP A 49 3.80 16.74 5.23
C ASP A 49 5.21 16.20 5.58
N ASP A 50 5.29 15.00 6.15
CA ASP A 50 6.55 14.34 6.52
C ASP A 50 7.28 13.68 5.34
N VAL A 51 6.62 13.52 4.17
CA VAL A 51 7.23 12.88 3.00
C VAL A 51 7.67 13.95 2.00
N ILE A 52 8.90 14.43 2.19
CA ILE A 52 9.49 15.53 1.42
C ILE A 52 10.45 15.09 0.31
N SER A 53 10.63 13.78 0.13
CA SER A 53 11.54 13.23 -0.88
C SER A 53 11.08 11.85 -1.35
N GLU A 54 11.57 11.41 -2.50
CA GLU A 54 11.35 10.05 -2.99
C GLU A 54 11.88 8.98 -2.01
N GLU A 55 13.01 9.22 -1.34
CA GLU A 55 13.57 8.28 -0.36
C GLU A 55 12.62 8.08 0.83
N ASN A 56 11.99 9.16 1.30
CA ASN A 56 10.96 9.07 2.34
C ASN A 56 9.74 8.29 1.84
N ALA A 57 9.32 8.52 0.60
CA ALA A 57 8.19 7.81 0.00
C ALA A 57 8.45 6.30 -0.17
N ARG A 58 9.65 5.93 -0.62
CA ARG A 58 10.09 4.52 -0.71
C ARG A 58 10.14 3.86 0.67
N SER A 59 10.70 4.56 1.65
CA SER A 59 10.74 4.11 3.04
C SER A 59 9.34 3.92 3.63
N TYR A 60 8.43 4.84 3.34
CA TYR A 60 7.01 4.74 3.72
C TYR A 60 6.37 3.50 3.10
N LEU A 61 6.54 3.30 1.79
CA LEU A 61 6.01 2.13 1.09
C LEU A 61 6.50 0.82 1.71
N ASP A 62 7.80 0.71 1.98
CA ASP A 62 8.39 -0.49 2.59
C ASP A 62 7.81 -0.77 3.98
N LEU A 63 7.61 0.27 4.79
CA LEU A 63 6.95 0.14 6.09
C LEU A 63 5.51 -0.36 5.94
N ARG A 64 4.75 0.17 4.97
CA ARG A 64 3.36 -0.24 4.73
C ARG A 64 3.27 -1.67 4.20
N ILE A 65 4.15 -2.07 3.28
CA ILE A 65 4.18 -3.44 2.75
C ILE A 65 4.52 -4.45 3.85
N ASN A 66 5.49 -4.12 4.72
CA ASN A 66 5.83 -4.96 5.87
C ASN A 66 4.71 -5.00 6.91
N PHE A 67 3.97 -3.90 7.07
CA PHE A 67 2.80 -3.86 7.94
C PHE A 67 1.68 -4.77 7.44
N PHE A 68 1.49 -4.89 6.11
CA PHE A 68 0.49 -5.76 5.48
C PHE A 68 1.02 -7.13 5.06
N ASP A 69 2.14 -7.59 5.64
CA ASP A 69 2.85 -8.80 5.21
C ASP A 69 1.94 -10.04 5.16
N ASP A 70 1.01 -10.13 6.13
CA ASP A 70 0.05 -11.21 6.27
C ASP A 70 -1.01 -11.22 5.16
N PHE A 71 -1.27 -10.11 4.49
CA PHE A 71 -2.27 -10.01 3.41
C PHE A 71 -1.64 -10.10 2.03
N LEU A 72 -0.38 -9.70 1.89
CA LEU A 72 0.26 -9.57 0.59
C LEU A 72 1.15 -10.78 0.28
N SER A 73 0.84 -11.48 -0.81
CA SER A 73 1.74 -12.50 -1.35
C SER A 73 3.05 -11.85 -1.85
N LYS A 74 4.16 -12.61 -1.94
CA LYS A 74 5.42 -12.08 -2.48
C LYS A 74 5.26 -11.47 -3.90
N PRO A 75 4.57 -12.12 -4.86
CA PRO A 75 4.27 -11.51 -6.16
C PRO A 75 3.50 -10.19 -6.04
N THR A 76 2.48 -10.14 -5.19
CA THR A 76 1.68 -8.92 -4.97
C THR A 76 2.53 -7.79 -4.42
N LYS A 77 3.40 -8.06 -3.43
CA LYS A 77 4.34 -7.06 -2.89
C LYS A 77 5.21 -6.46 -3.99
N THR A 78 5.78 -7.30 -4.85
CA THR A 78 6.59 -6.83 -5.98
C THR A 78 5.78 -5.98 -6.95
N ALA A 79 4.56 -6.40 -7.29
CA ALA A 79 3.70 -5.65 -8.20
C ALA A 79 3.28 -4.28 -7.64
N VAL A 80 2.93 -4.21 -6.35
CA VAL A 80 2.64 -2.95 -5.64
C VAL A 80 3.86 -2.03 -5.68
N LYS A 81 5.06 -2.55 -5.40
CA LYS A 81 6.31 -1.77 -5.46
C LYS A 81 6.57 -1.20 -6.84
N THR A 82 6.49 -2.02 -7.88
CA THR A 82 6.71 -1.58 -9.25
C THR A 82 5.70 -0.51 -9.67
N ALA A 83 4.41 -0.68 -9.34
CA ALA A 83 3.41 0.33 -9.65
C ALA A 83 3.67 1.64 -8.90
N PHE A 84 4.06 1.56 -7.63
CA PHE A 84 4.37 2.75 -6.82
C PHE A 84 5.60 3.50 -7.33
N GLU A 85 6.67 2.81 -7.70
CA GLU A 85 7.87 3.45 -8.29
C GLU A 85 7.53 4.22 -9.56
N GLY A 86 6.68 3.67 -10.44
CA GLY A 86 6.21 4.40 -11.62
C GLY A 86 5.48 5.71 -11.27
N MET A 87 4.72 5.73 -10.18
CA MET A 87 4.06 6.96 -9.70
C MET A 87 5.06 7.95 -9.10
N LEU A 88 6.11 7.48 -8.42
CA LEU A 88 7.18 8.34 -7.91
C LEU A 88 7.93 9.06 -9.04
N GLU A 89 8.25 8.32 -10.11
CA GLU A 89 8.91 8.88 -11.30
C GLU A 89 8.05 10.01 -11.94
N GLU A 90 6.73 9.86 -11.92
CA GLU A 90 5.80 10.89 -12.42
C GLU A 90 5.59 12.06 -11.45
N TRP A 91 5.73 11.83 -10.13
CA TRP A 91 5.46 12.84 -9.11
C TRP A 91 6.43 14.04 -9.18
N ASN A 92 7.67 13.79 -9.63
CA ASN A 92 8.70 14.77 -9.96
C ASN A 92 8.65 16.05 -9.08
N ILE A 93 8.88 15.86 -7.77
CA ILE A 93 9.03 16.97 -6.82
C ILE A 93 10.38 17.63 -7.11
N HIS A 94 10.37 18.69 -7.92
CA HIS A 94 11.50 19.60 -8.12
C HIS A 94 11.58 20.65 -7.02
#